data_AF-A0A920G2I7-F1
#
_entry.id   AF-A0A920G2I7-F1
#
_cell.length_a   1.000
_cell.length_b   1.000
_cell.length_c   1.000
_cell.angle_alpha   90.00
_cell.angle_beta   90.00
_cell.angle_gamma   90.00
#
_symmetry.space_group_name_H-M   'P 1'
#
loop_
_entity.id
_entity.type
_entity.pdbx_description
1 polymer ?
#
loop_
_entity_poly.entity_id
_entity_poly.type
_entity_poly.pdbx_seq_one_letter_code
_entity_poly.pdbx_strand_id
1 'polypeptide(L)' 'MLYAHASRVFHKETNPHNALPMVQAHGDREVWLNPPPIPLETEELDWVFELPYQRLPHPTYGDAAVRRWR' A
#
# COMPACT_ATOMS: atom_id res chain seq x y z
N MET A 1 1.17 8.85 -25.01
CA MET A 1 2.37 9.56 -24.48
C MET A 1 2.19 10.06 -23.05
N LEU A 2 0.99 10.47 -22.59
CA LEU A 2 0.75 10.89 -21.21
C LEU A 2 0.89 9.77 -20.16
N TYR A 3 0.45 8.54 -20.45
CA TYR A 3 0.53 7.42 -19.50
C TYR A 3 1.98 7.10 -19.10
N ALA A 4 2.89 6.93 -20.07
CA ALA A 4 4.29 6.61 -19.78
C ALA A 4 4.98 7.71 -18.97
N HIS A 5 4.65 8.99 -19.22
CA HIS A 5 5.15 10.11 -18.44
C HIS A 5 4.61 10.10 -17.00
N ALA A 6 3.28 9.92 -16.85
CA ALA A 6 2.65 9.84 -15.54
C ALA A 6 3.19 8.67 -14.70
N SER A 7 3.34 7.48 -15.30
CA SER A 7 3.92 6.31 -14.63
C SER A 7 5.34 6.58 -14.16
N ARG A 8 6.17 7.25 -14.97
CA ARG A 8 7.55 7.58 -14.57
C ARG A 8 7.61 8.53 -13.37
N VAL A 9 6.75 9.54 -13.31
CA VAL A 9 6.68 10.47 -12.17
C VAL A 9 6.18 9.72 -10.93
N PHE A 10 5.09 8.96 -11.06
CA PHE A 10 4.54 8.18 -9.95
C PHE A 10 5.57 7.23 -9.31
N HIS A 11 6.29 6.46 -10.13
CA HIS A 11 7.29 5.51 -9.60
C HIS A 11 8.46 6.19 -8.89
N LYS A 12 8.79 7.45 -9.24
CA LYS A 12 9.82 8.22 -8.52
C LYS A 12 9.35 8.65 -7.14
N GLU A 13 8.09 9.05 -7.03
CA GLU A 13 7.48 9.52 -5.78
C GLU A 13 6.94 8.37 -4.91
N THR A 14 7.34 7.11 -5.18
CA THR A 14 6.95 5.95 -4.35
C THR A 14 7.96 5.65 -3.24
N ASN A 15 9.14 6.29 -3.24
CA ASN A 15 10.15 6.05 -2.19
C ASN A 15 9.85 6.93 -0.95
N PRO A 16 9.65 6.34 0.25
CA PRO A 16 9.31 7.10 1.46
C PRO A 16 10.38 8.12 1.88
N HIS A 17 11.62 7.96 1.44
CA HIS A 17 12.72 8.85 1.78
C HIS A 17 12.88 10.06 0.85
N ASN A 18 12.16 10.12 -0.26
CA ASN A 18 12.32 11.18 -1.27
C ASN A 18 10.99 11.58 -1.95
N ALA A 19 9.88 10.96 -1.60
CA ALA A 19 8.59 11.23 -2.22
C ALA A 19 8.06 12.63 -1.85
N LEU A 20 7.64 13.37 -2.87
CA LEU A 20 6.86 14.59 -2.71
C LEU A 20 5.36 14.28 -2.85
N PRO A 21 4.48 15.07 -2.19
CA PRO A 21 3.05 14.98 -2.42
C PRO A 21 2.71 15.21 -3.89
N MET A 22 1.88 14.35 -4.47
CA MET A 22 1.39 14.49 -5.85
C MET A 22 -0.09 14.84 -5.86
N VAL A 23 -0.47 15.74 -6.77
CA VAL A 23 -1.87 16.11 -7.02
C VAL A 23 -2.26 15.74 -8.44
N GLN A 24 -3.38 15.06 -8.59
CA GLN A 24 -3.99 14.77 -9.88
C GLN A 24 -5.41 15.32 -9.93
N ALA A 25 -5.65 16.26 -10.84
CA ALA A 25 -7.02 16.71 -11.14
C ALA A 25 -7.81 15.57 -11.83
N HIS A 26 -9.03 15.32 -11.34
CA HIS A 26 -9.96 14.36 -11.87
C HIS A 26 -11.38 14.94 -11.87
N GLY A 27 -11.78 15.51 -13.01
CA GLY A 27 -13.06 16.20 -13.15
C GLY A 27 -13.11 17.45 -12.28
N ASP A 28 -14.06 17.47 -11.34
CA ASP A 28 -14.26 18.51 -10.32
C ASP A 28 -13.50 18.27 -9.01
N ARG A 29 -12.69 17.21 -8.96
CA ARG A 29 -11.99 16.77 -7.74
C ARG A 29 -10.49 16.70 -7.95
N GLU A 30 -9.77 16.76 -6.85
CA GLU A 30 -8.33 16.55 -6.81
C GLU A 30 -8.01 15.31 -6.00
N VAL A 31 -7.20 14.44 -6.57
CA VAL A 31 -6.64 13.27 -5.89
C VAL A 31 -5.28 13.67 -5.35
N TRP A 32 -5.16 13.66 -4.02
CA TRP A 32 -3.92 13.92 -3.32
C TRP A 32 -3.27 12.59 -2.94
N LEU A 33 -2.05 12.37 -3.43
CA LEU A 33 -1.21 11.25 -3.03
C LEU A 33 -0.15 11.79 -2.07
N ASN A 34 -0.27 11.41 -0.81
CA ASN A 34 0.74 11.76 0.18
C ASN A 34 1.97 10.86 0.02
N PRO A 35 3.17 11.35 0.38
CA PRO A 35 4.35 10.53 0.49
C PRO A 35 4.06 9.26 1.32
N PRO A 36 4.62 8.10 0.93
CA PRO A 36 4.43 6.89 1.72
C PRO A 36 5.06 7.08 3.09
N PRO A 37 4.45 6.51 4.14
CA PRO A 37 5.01 6.59 5.49
C PRO A 37 6.38 5.89 5.54
N ILE A 38 7.23 6.36 6.45
CA ILE A 38 8.49 5.69 6.74
C ILE A 38 8.18 4.25 7.22
N PRO A 39 8.92 3.24 6.74
CA PRO A 39 8.73 1.87 7.20
C PRO A 39 8.85 1.77 8.71
N LEU A 40 8.01 0.92 9.30
CA LEU A 40 8.08 0.58 10.72
C LEU A 40 9.44 -0.06 11.05
N GLU A 41 9.93 0.20 12.26
CA GLU A 41 11.08 -0.52 12.81
C GLU A 41 10.73 -1.98 13.08
N THR A 42 11.75 -2.82 13.26
CA THR A 42 11.57 -4.27 13.51
C THR A 42 10.62 -4.53 14.68
N GLU A 43 10.81 -3.83 15.80
CA GLU A 43 9.99 -4.00 17.01
C GLU A 43 8.53 -3.57 16.78
N GLU A 44 8.31 -2.49 16.03
CA GLU A 44 6.98 -2.01 15.69
C GLU A 44 6.25 -2.98 14.75
N LEU A 45 6.99 -3.55 13.79
CA LEU A 45 6.47 -4.55 12.87
C LEU A 45 6.09 -5.83 13.63
N ASP A 46 6.97 -6.32 14.50
CA ASP A 46 6.72 -7.49 15.35
C ASP A 46 5.48 -7.28 16.23
N TRP A 47 5.33 -6.11 16.84
CA TRP A 47 4.14 -5.75 17.62
C TRP A 47 2.85 -5.80 16.77
N VAL A 48 2.88 -5.29 15.53
CA VAL A 48 1.72 -5.40 14.62
C VAL A 48 1.40 -6.88 14.35
N PHE A 49 2.40 -7.72 14.11
CA PHE A 49 2.19 -9.16 13.85
C PHE A 49 1.67 -9.95 15.06
N GLU A 50 1.86 -9.44 16.28
CA GLU A 50 1.34 -10.00 17.53
C GLU A 50 -0.13 -9.67 17.80
N LEU A 51 -0.71 -8.68 17.09
CA LEU A 51 -2.13 -8.36 17.22
C LEU A 51 -2.99 -9.61 16.99
N PRO A 52 -4.18 -9.71 17.62
CA PRO A 52 -5.03 -10.90 17.60
C PRO A 52 -5.75 -11.08 16.25
N TYR A 53 -4.99 -11.20 15.17
CA TYR A 53 -5.49 -11.39 13.82
C TYR A 53 -6.10 -12.78 13.67
N GLN A 54 -7.16 -12.83 12.87
CA GLN A 54 -7.73 -14.07 12.42
C GLN A 54 -6.74 -14.71 11.42
N ARG A 55 -5.94 -15.67 11.88
CA ARG A 55 -5.01 -16.46 11.04
C ARG A 55 -5.75 -17.48 10.16
N LEU A 56 -6.99 -17.16 9.78
CA LEU A 56 -7.86 -17.95 8.91
C LEU A 56 -7.95 -17.27 7.54
N PRO A 57 -8.23 -18.04 6.48
CA PRO A 57 -8.53 -17.46 5.18
C PRO A 57 -9.70 -16.47 5.27
N HIS A 58 -9.68 -15.43 4.42
CA HIS A 58 -10.76 -14.46 4.33
C HIS A 58 -12.09 -15.18 4.05
N PRO A 59 -13.21 -14.84 4.72
CA PRO A 59 -14.48 -15.55 4.59
C PRO A 59 -14.98 -15.73 3.14
N THR A 60 -14.67 -14.77 2.27
CA THR A 60 -15.02 -14.82 0.84
C THR A 60 -14.36 -15.97 0.07
N TYR A 61 -13.24 -16.52 0.56
CA TYR A 61 -12.54 -17.60 -0.14
C TYR A 61 -13.26 -18.96 -0.05
N GLY A 62 -14.22 -19.12 0.87
CA GLY A 62 -15.00 -20.35 1.01
C GLY A 62 -14.11 -21.60 1.14
N ASP A 63 -14.47 -22.68 0.43
CA ASP A 63 -13.71 -23.93 0.39
C ASP A 63 -12.56 -23.94 -0.63
N ALA A 64 -12.22 -22.77 -1.21
CA ALA A 64 -11.03 -22.69 -2.04
C ALA A 64 -9.85 -23.19 -1.21
N ALA A 65 -9.03 -24.06 -1.79
CA ALA A 65 -7.85 -24.63 -1.14
C ALA A 65 -6.77 -23.55 -0.98
N VAL A 66 -7.03 -22.54 -0.15
CA VAL A 66 -6.06 -21.57 0.28
C VAL A 66 -5.19 -22.27 1.31
N ARG A 67 -3.91 -22.42 0.99
CA ARG A 67 -2.93 -23.02 1.89
C ARG A 67 -2.95 -22.26 3.22
N ARG A 68 -3.57 -22.84 4.24
CA ARG A 68 -3.45 -22.36 5.62
C ARG A 68 -1.99 -22.54 6.06
N TRP A 69 -1.39 -21.49 6.62
CA TRP A 69 -0.10 -21.62 7.29
C TRP A 69 -0.29 -22.58 8.48
N ARG A 70 0.56 -23.61 8.56
CA ARG A 70 0.55 -24.61 9.64
C ARG A 70 1.30 -24.05 10.84
#